data_AF-A0A730WXK6-F1
#
_entry.id   AF-A0A730WXK6-F1
#
_cell.length_a   1.000
_cell.length_b   1.000
_cell.length_c   1.000
_cell.angle_alpha   90.00
_cell.angle_beta   90.00
_cell.angle_gamma   90.00
#
_symmetry.space_group_name_H-M   'P 1'
#
loop_
_entity.id
_entity.type
_entity.pdbx_description
1 polymer ?
#
loop_
_entity_poly.entity_id
_entity_poly.type
_entity_poly.pdbx_seq_one_letter_code
_entity_poly.pdbx_strand_id
1 'polypeptide(L)'
;PFAVVTDDATGQKYPLADYALTPDMAIVDANLVMDMPKSLCAFGGLDAVTHALEAYVSVLASEFSDGQALQALKLLKENLPASYHEGSKNPVARERV
;
A
#
# COMPACT_ATOMS: atom_id res chain seq x y z
N PRO A 1 -2.99 -3.80 11.58
CA PRO A 1 -2.44 -4.23 12.88
C PRO A 1 -1.07 -4.95 12.77
N PHE A 2 -0.26 -4.64 11.76
CA PHE A 2 0.96 -5.41 11.46
C PHE A 2 2.22 -4.60 11.72
N ALA A 3 3.23 -5.26 12.26
CA ALA A 3 4.61 -4.76 12.32
C ALA A 3 5.55 -5.88 11.90
N VAL A 4 6.61 -5.57 11.16
CA VAL A 4 7.63 -6.56 10.77
C VAL A 4 8.96 -6.10 11.36
N VAL A 5 9.55 -6.94 12.21
CA VAL A 5 10.87 -6.70 12.81
C VAL A 5 11.79 -7.84 12.42
N THR A 6 13.05 -7.53 12.14
CA THR A 6 14.06 -8.56 11.83
C THR A 6 14.78 -8.91 13.12
N ASP A 7 14.94 -10.20 13.40
CA ASP A 7 15.87 -10.66 14.42
C ASP A 7 17.30 -10.52 13.90
N ASP A 8 18.07 -9.60 14.50
CA ASP A 8 19.42 -9.27 14.06
C ASP A 8 20.41 -10.45 14.17
N ALA A 9 20.11 -11.45 15.00
CA ALA A 9 20.97 -12.63 15.15
C ALA A 9 20.78 -13.64 14.02
N THR A 10 19.55 -13.77 13.49
CA THR A 10 19.20 -14.82 12.51
C THR A 10 18.90 -14.26 11.13
N GLY A 11 18.64 -12.96 11.01
CA GLY A 11 18.14 -12.31 9.79
C GLY A 11 16.69 -12.66 9.45
N GLN A 12 16.00 -13.43 10.31
CA GLN A 12 14.61 -13.81 10.09
C GLN A 12 13.68 -12.62 10.38
N LYS A 13 12.74 -12.36 9.46
CA LYS A 13 11.69 -11.38 9.65
C LYS A 13 10.51 -12.00 10.41
N TYR A 14 10.13 -11.40 11.52
CA TYR A 14 9.00 -11.79 12.34
C TYR A 14 7.86 -10.77 12.18
N PRO A 15 6.75 -11.15 11.54
CA PRO A 15 5.55 -10.33 11.53
C PRO A 15 4.77 -10.51 12.85
N LEU A 16 4.38 -9.40 13.46
CA LEU A 16 3.47 -9.35 14.61
C LEU A 16 2.11 -8.83 14.15
N ALA A 17 1.03 -9.38 14.71
CA ALA A 17 -0.33 -9.02 14.34
C ALA A 17 -1.23 -8.90 15.57
N ASP A 18 -1.56 -7.67 15.98
CA ASP A 18 -2.54 -7.39 17.05
C ASP A 18 -3.20 -6.03 16.84
N TYR A 19 -4.51 -5.93 17.06
CA TYR A 19 -5.26 -4.69 16.85
C TYR A 19 -4.82 -3.56 17.78
N ALA A 20 -4.28 -3.86 18.96
CA ALA A 20 -3.69 -2.88 19.88
C ALA A 20 -2.46 -2.14 19.29
N LEU A 21 -1.87 -2.65 18.20
CA LEU A 21 -0.78 -2.00 17.47
C LEU A 21 -1.29 -1.06 16.36
N THR A 22 -2.59 -1.00 16.11
CA THR A 22 -3.15 -0.09 15.12
C THR A 22 -2.92 1.35 15.61
N PRO A 23 -2.30 2.24 14.82
CA PRO A 23 -2.18 3.64 15.21
C PRO A 23 -3.55 4.24 15.52
N ASP A 24 -3.65 5.01 16.61
CA ASP A 24 -4.90 5.70 16.98
C ASP A 24 -5.32 6.74 15.92
N MET A 25 -4.34 7.22 15.14
CA MET A 25 -4.54 8.16 14.05
C MET A 25 -3.57 7.86 12.91
N ALA A 26 -4.08 7.82 11.68
CA ALA A 26 -3.30 7.73 10.45
C ALA A 26 -3.43 9.02 9.63
N ILE A 27 -2.31 9.60 9.20
CA ILE A 27 -2.25 10.77 8.32
C ILE A 27 -1.56 10.34 7.03
N VAL A 28 -2.23 10.53 5.88
CA VAL A 28 -1.73 10.14 4.55
C VAL A 28 -1.73 11.39 3.66
N ASP A 29 -0.63 12.15 3.69
CA ASP A 29 -0.46 13.39 2.91
C ASP A 29 0.38 13.14 1.64
N ALA A 30 -0.24 13.31 0.48
CA ALA A 30 0.40 13.08 -0.82
C ALA A 30 1.59 14.02 -1.09
N ASN A 31 1.69 15.16 -0.41
CA ASN A 31 2.84 16.06 -0.55
C ASN A 31 4.15 15.37 -0.14
N LEU A 32 4.09 14.43 0.79
CA LEU A 32 5.26 13.68 1.28
C LEU A 32 5.78 12.63 0.29
N VAL A 33 5.02 12.32 -0.75
CA VAL A 33 5.37 11.27 -1.72
C VAL A 33 5.69 11.80 -3.12
N MET A 34 5.62 13.12 -3.35
CA MET A 34 5.84 13.71 -4.68
C MET A 34 7.22 13.39 -5.25
N ASP A 35 8.23 13.38 -4.39
CA ASP A 35 9.64 13.22 -4.77
C ASP A 35 10.16 11.77 -4.66
N MET A 36 9.29 10.77 -4.42
CA MET A 36 9.77 9.38 -4.35
C MET A 36 10.43 8.95 -5.67
N PRO A 37 11.56 8.22 -5.62
CA PRO A 37 12.14 7.61 -6.81
C PRO A 37 11.18 6.64 -7.50
N LYS A 38 11.38 6.45 -8.81
CA LYS A 38 10.60 5.52 -9.64
C LYS A 38 10.55 4.10 -9.05
N SER A 39 11.67 3.60 -8.55
CA SER A 39 11.74 2.27 -7.93
C SER A 39 10.82 2.16 -6.71
N LEU A 40 10.86 3.14 -5.81
CA LEU A 40 10.00 3.16 -4.62
C LEU A 40 8.51 3.27 -5.00
N CYS A 41 8.18 4.09 -6.00
CA CYS A 41 6.82 4.16 -6.55
C CYS A 41 6.34 2.80 -7.10
N ALA A 42 7.19 2.10 -7.86
CA ALA A 42 6.84 0.81 -8.44
C ALA A 42 6.68 -0.27 -7.36
N PHE A 43 7.64 -0.39 -6.44
CA PHE A 43 7.62 -1.41 -5.40
C PHE A 43 6.42 -1.23 -4.46
N GLY A 44 6.19 -0.01 -3.96
CA GLY A 44 5.05 0.26 -3.08
C GLY A 44 3.70 0.12 -3.79
N GLY A 45 3.57 0.62 -5.01
CA GLY A 45 2.33 0.51 -5.77
C GLY A 45 1.98 -0.93 -6.14
N LEU A 46 2.97 -1.75 -6.52
CA LEU A 46 2.75 -3.16 -6.81
C LEU A 46 2.50 -4.00 -5.55
N ASP A 47 3.12 -3.65 -4.42
CA ASP A 47 2.80 -4.24 -3.12
C ASP A 47 1.34 -3.96 -2.72
N ALA A 48 0.85 -2.73 -2.95
CA ALA A 48 -0.56 -2.38 -2.74
C ALA A 48 -1.52 -3.17 -3.67
N VAL A 49 -1.11 -3.47 -4.90
CA VAL A 49 -1.88 -4.37 -5.79
C VAL A 49 -2.00 -5.76 -5.17
N THR A 50 -0.88 -6.32 -4.70
CA THR A 50 -0.86 -7.64 -4.04
C THR A 50 -1.74 -7.64 -2.79
N HIS A 51 -1.62 -6.64 -1.92
CA HIS A 51 -2.45 -6.49 -0.73
C HIS A 51 -3.95 -6.52 -1.06
N ALA A 52 -4.39 -5.73 -2.04
CA ALA A 52 -5.80 -5.67 -2.41
C ALA A 52 -6.27 -6.97 -3.08
N LEU A 53 -5.47 -7.54 -3.98
CA LEU A 53 -5.83 -8.78 -4.67
C LEU A 53 -5.97 -9.95 -3.70
N GLU A 54 -4.97 -10.17 -2.85
CA GLU A 54 -4.97 -11.27 -1.88
C GLU A 54 -6.02 -11.06 -0.77
N ALA A 55 -6.27 -9.81 -0.36
CA ALA A 55 -7.37 -9.51 0.57
C ALA A 55 -8.73 -9.86 -0.03
N TYR A 56 -8.98 -9.54 -1.31
CA TYR A 56 -10.25 -9.80 -1.98
C TYR A 56 -10.53 -11.30 -2.14
N VAL A 57 -9.51 -12.12 -2.34
CA VAL A 57 -9.65 -13.59 -2.47
C VAL A 57 -9.37 -14.35 -1.17
N SER A 58 -9.15 -13.64 -0.07
CA SER A 58 -8.86 -14.23 1.23
C SER A 58 -10.05 -15.06 1.73
N VAL A 59 -9.77 -16.15 2.45
CA VAL A 59 -10.80 -16.90 3.17
C VAL A 59 -11.44 -16.10 4.32
N LEU A 60 -10.83 -14.98 4.70
CA LEU A 60 -11.35 -14.02 5.69
C LEU A 60 -12.00 -12.79 5.04
N ALA A 61 -12.19 -12.78 3.71
CA ALA A 61 -12.85 -11.69 3.01
C ALA A 61 -14.32 -11.53 3.47
N SER A 62 -14.83 -10.31 3.33
CA SER A 62 -16.21 -9.95 3.68
C SER A 62 -16.69 -8.80 2.81
N GLU A 63 -18.01 -8.61 2.77
CA GLU A 63 -18.66 -7.51 2.06
C GLU A 63 -18.19 -6.12 2.52
N PHE A 64 -17.66 -6.02 3.76
CA PHE A 64 -17.08 -4.78 4.29
C PHE A 64 -15.70 -4.46 3.69
N SER A 65 -14.90 -5.48 3.33
CA SER A 65 -13.55 -5.30 2.79
C SER A 65 -13.51 -5.31 1.27
N ASP A 66 -14.40 -6.06 0.63
CA ASP A 66 -14.33 -6.36 -0.81
C ASP A 66 -14.42 -5.11 -1.68
N GLY A 67 -15.32 -4.19 -1.35
CA GLY A 67 -15.46 -2.92 -2.05
C GLY A 67 -14.19 -2.05 -1.99
N GLN A 68 -13.47 -2.10 -0.86
CA GLN A 68 -12.23 -1.33 -0.67
C GLN A 68 -11.09 -1.92 -1.49
N ALA A 69 -10.95 -3.26 -1.50
CA ALA A 69 -9.96 -3.94 -2.31
C ALA A 69 -10.16 -3.66 -3.81
N LEU A 70 -11.40 -3.74 -4.30
CA LEU A 70 -11.72 -3.42 -5.71
C LEU A 70 -11.46 -1.95 -6.05
N GLN A 71 -11.79 -1.02 -5.15
CA GLN A 71 -11.54 0.40 -5.35
C GLN A 71 -10.03 0.69 -5.41
N ALA A 72 -9.22 0.08 -4.54
CA ALA A 72 -7.77 0.19 -4.58
C ALA A 72 -7.20 -0.34 -5.90
N LEU A 73 -7.60 -1.54 -6.33
CA LEU A 73 -7.17 -2.12 -7.62
C LEU A 73 -7.53 -1.23 -8.82
N LYS A 74 -8.73 -0.65 -8.81
CA LYS A 74 -9.18 0.29 -9.85
C LYS A 74 -8.29 1.54 -9.89
N LEU A 75 -8.06 2.17 -8.74
CA LEU A 75 -7.22 3.37 -8.63
C LEU A 75 -5.78 3.08 -9.07
N LEU A 76 -5.19 1.97 -8.62
CA LEU A 76 -3.84 1.55 -9.00
C LEU A 76 -3.75 1.30 -10.50
N LYS A 77 -4.72 0.60 -11.11
CA LYS A 77 -4.76 0.39 -12.57
C LYS A 77 -4.82 1.71 -13.33
N GLU A 78 -5.60 2.68 -12.85
CA GLU A 78 -5.83 3.96 -13.55
C GLU A 78 -4.67 4.94 -13.38
N ASN A 79 -3.96 4.90 -12.25
CA ASN A 79 -3.03 5.97 -11.86
C ASN A 79 -1.57 5.52 -11.67
N LEU A 80 -1.30 4.25 -11.31
CA LEU A 80 0.08 3.79 -11.04
C LEU A 80 1.04 3.97 -12.22
N PRO A 81 0.65 3.68 -13.49
CA PRO A 81 1.55 3.92 -14.62
C PRO A 81 1.93 5.41 -14.78
N ALA A 82 0.96 6.31 -14.66
CA ALA A 82 1.19 7.75 -14.75
C ALA A 82 2.06 8.23 -13.56
N SER A 83 1.75 7.79 -12.34
CA SER A 83 2.54 8.09 -11.14
C SER A 83 4.00 7.68 -11.30
N TYR A 84 4.26 6.49 -11.85
CA TYR A 84 5.61 5.99 -12.11
C TYR A 84 6.36 6.77 -13.21
N HIS A 85 5.71 7.05 -14.35
CA HIS A 85 6.37 7.69 -15.49
C HIS A 85 6.52 9.21 -15.32
N GLU A 86 5.49 9.87 -14.78
CA GLU A 86 5.38 11.33 -14.70
C GLU A 86 5.81 11.87 -13.34
N GLY A 87 5.65 11.10 -12.26
CA GLY A 87 6.03 11.49 -10.91
C GLY A 87 5.31 12.76 -10.45
N SER A 88 6.05 13.69 -9.84
CA SER A 88 5.52 14.97 -9.36
C SER A 88 4.89 15.87 -10.44
N LYS A 89 5.13 15.59 -11.73
CA LYS A 89 4.46 16.30 -12.83
C LYS A 89 2.96 15.97 -12.92
N ASN A 90 2.55 14.85 -12.32
CA ASN A 90 1.15 14.43 -12.24
C ASN A 90 0.75 14.20 -10.78
N PRO A 91 0.50 15.29 -10.03
CA PRO A 91 0.19 15.20 -8.60
C PRO A 91 -1.12 14.44 -8.33
N VAL A 92 -2.07 14.45 -9.27
CA VAL A 92 -3.32 13.69 -9.15
C VAL A 92 -3.03 12.19 -9.17
N ALA A 93 -2.21 11.70 -10.10
CA ALA A 93 -1.81 10.30 -10.14
C ALA A 93 -1.03 9.90 -8.88
N ARG A 94 -0.19 10.80 -8.35
CA ARG A 94 0.56 10.61 -7.10
C ARG A 94 -0.34 10.50 -5.87
N GLU A 95 -1.41 11.27 -5.81
CA GLU A 95 -2.35 11.26 -4.68
C GLU A 95 -3.33 10.08 -4.74
N ARG A 96 -3.64 9.59 -5.94
CA ARG A 96 -4.59 8.48 -6.14
C ARG A 96 -3.98 7.09 -5.98
N VAL A 97 -2.65 6.99 -6.09
CA VAL A 97 -1.84 5.78 -5.85
C VAL A 97 -1.46 5.71 -4.39
#